data_AF-A0A3B0PWF5-F1
#
_entry.id   AF-A0A3B0PWF5-F1
#
_cell.length_a   1.000
_cell.length_b   1.000
_cell.length_c   1.000
_cell.angle_alpha   90.00
_cell.angle_beta   90.00
_cell.angle_gamma   90.00
#
_symmetry.space_group_name_H-M   'P 1'
#
loop_
_entity.id
_entity.type
_entity.pdbx_description
1 polymer ?
#
loop_
_entity_poly.entity_id
_entity_poly.type
_entity_poly.pdbx_seq_one_letter_code
_entity_poly.pdbx_strand_id
1 'polypeptide(L)' 'MKRENSLKKITNFLELVKSKNKYYSNNYVIYAEKNRENKIKIGISVSKKLFAKAVIRNKIKREVRSFFDDFTDW' A
#
# COMPACT_ATOMS: atom_id res chain seq x y z
N MET A 1 1.52 -1.31 12.05
CA MET A 1 0.31 -0.78 11.38
C MET A 1 -0.92 -1.29 12.08
N LYS A 2 -1.78 -0.39 12.57
CA LYS A 2 -3.07 -0.77 13.16
C LYS A 2 -3.94 -1.44 12.10
N ARG A 3 -4.78 -2.41 12.50
CA ARG A 3 -5.63 -3.18 11.56
C ARG A 3 -6.59 -2.28 10.77
N GLU A 4 -7.03 -1.19 11.38
CA GLU A 4 -7.93 -0.18 10.81
C GLU A 4 -7.31 0.57 9.62
N ASN A 5 -5.99 0.75 9.65
CA ASN A 5 -5.23 1.44 8.60
C ASN A 5 -4.87 0.48 7.44
N SER A 6 -5.29 -0.78 7.50
CA SER A 6 -5.02 -1.78 6.45
C SER A 6 -6.13 -1.83 5.41
N LEU A 7 -5.78 -1.58 4.15
CA LEU A 7 -6.66 -1.83 3.00
C LEU A 7 -6.58 -3.31 2.60
N LYS A 8 -7.71 -4.04 2.73
CA LYS A 8 -7.75 -5.51 2.51
C LYS A 8 -8.63 -5.94 1.34
N LYS A 9 -9.70 -5.21 1.04
CA LYS A 9 -10.68 -5.59 0.01
C LYS A 9 -10.10 -5.35 -1.37
N ILE A 10 -10.14 -6.37 -2.23
CA ILE A 10 -9.67 -6.29 -3.61
C ILE A 10 -10.41 -5.24 -4.44
N THR A 11 -11.71 -5.05 -4.18
CA THR A 11 -12.56 -4.02 -4.82
C THR A 11 -11.94 -2.63 -4.68
N ASN A 12 -11.47 -2.30 -3.48
CA ASN A 12 -10.86 -1.00 -3.20
C ASN A 12 -9.54 -0.81 -3.98
N PHE A 13 -8.76 -1.88 -4.19
CA PHE A 13 -7.56 -1.80 -5.04
C PHE A 13 -7.92 -1.55 -6.50
N LEU A 14 -8.97 -2.22 -7.01
CA LEU A 14 -9.42 -2.02 -8.40
C LEU A 14 -9.98 -0.62 -8.60
N GLU A 15 -10.72 -0.08 -7.63
CA GLU A 15 -11.19 1.31 -7.63
C GLU A 15 -10.01 2.30 -7.65
N LEU A 16 -9.00 2.10 -6.79
CA LEU A 16 -7.80 2.95 -6.78
C LEU A 16 -7.01 2.88 -8.08
N VAL A 17 -6.91 1.70 -8.71
CA VAL A 17 -6.21 1.55 -10.01
C VAL A 17 -7.00 2.21 -11.14
N LYS A 18 -8.34 2.22 -11.07
CA LYS A 18 -9.19 2.97 -12.01
C LYS A 18 -9.09 4.47 -11.78
N SER A 19 -8.89 4.92 -10.53
CA SER A 19 -8.62 6.31 -10.23
C SER A 19 -7.32 6.73 -10.92
N LYS A 20 -7.33 7.80 -11.71
CA LYS A 20 -6.17 8.25 -12.49
C LYS A 20 -5.06 8.89 -11.64
N ASN A 21 -5.20 8.89 -10.31
CA ASN A 21 -4.28 9.51 -9.37
C ASN A 21 -3.14 8.54 -9.03
N LYS A 22 -2.14 8.53 -9.92
CA LYS A 22 -1.04 7.59 -9.89
C LYS A 22 0.30 8.32 -9.91
N TYR A 23 1.15 7.96 -8.96
CA TYR A 23 2.48 8.51 -8.79
C TYR A 23 3.52 7.43 -9.08
N TYR A 24 4.56 7.81 -9.80
CA TYR A 24 5.59 6.90 -10.26
C TYR A 24 6.95 7.27 -9.64
N SER A 25 7.69 6.25 -9.27
CA SER A 25 9.09 6.30 -8.87
C SER A 25 9.81 5.12 -9.53
N ASN A 26 11.15 5.11 -9.52
CA ASN A 26 11.95 4.02 -10.08
C ASN A 26 11.56 2.65 -9.50
N ASN A 27 11.23 2.62 -8.20
CA ASN A 27 10.99 1.37 -7.46
C ASN A 27 9.52 1.17 -7.06
N TYR A 28 8.69 2.22 -7.15
CA TYR A 28 7.34 2.23 -6.59
C TYR A 28 6.33 2.83 -7.54
N VAL A 29 5.11 2.30 -7.47
CA VAL A 29 3.94 2.84 -8.12
C VAL A 29 2.88 3.01 -7.04
N ILE A 30 2.45 4.25 -6.80
CA ILE A 30 1.53 4.60 -5.73
C ILE A 30 0.22 5.07 -6.36
N TYR A 31 -0.88 4.45 -5.93
CA TYR A 31 -2.24 4.89 -6.25
C TYR A 31 -2.81 5.51 -4.99
N ALA A 32 -3.27 6.75 -5.07
CA ALA A 32 -3.77 7.47 -3.91
C ALA A 32 -5.02 8.28 -4.25
N GLU A 33 -6.02 8.21 -3.38
CA GLU A 33 -7.25 8.96 -3.51
C GLU A 33 -7.67 9.47 -2.12
N LYS A 34 -8.33 10.62 -2.07
CA LYS A 34 -8.93 11.11 -0.83
C LYS A 34 -10.05 10.16 -0.43
N ASN A 35 -9.93 9.56 0.75
CA ASN A 35 -11.01 8.77 1.31
C ASN A 35 -11.91 9.67 2.18
N ARG A 36 -13.13 9.20 2.50
CA ARG A 36 -14.14 9.95 3.28
C ARG A 36 -13.93 9.88 4.80
N GLU A 37 -13.10 8.97 5.25
CA GLU A 37 -12.71 8.76 6.65
C GLU A 37 -11.48 9.60 6.99
N ASN A 38 -11.38 10.07 8.24
CA ASN A 38 -10.23 10.85 8.70
C ASN A 38 -9.01 9.97 9.05
N LYS A 39 -8.86 8.80 8.39
CA LYS A 39 -7.82 7.82 8.66
C LYS A 39 -7.18 7.35 7.37
N ILE A 40 -5.86 7.17 7.40
CA ILE A 40 -5.09 6.68 6.26
C ILE A 40 -5.29 5.16 6.14
N LYS A 41 -5.60 4.67 4.93
CA LYS A 41 -5.68 3.23 4.63
C LYS A 41 -4.66 2.84 3.57
N ILE A 42 -3.85 1.82 3.87
CA ILE A 42 -2.71 1.43 3.04
C ILE A 42 -2.85 -0.04 2.62
N GLY A 43 -2.66 -0.27 1.33
CA GLY A 43 -2.59 -1.58 0.71
C GLY A 43 -1.28 -1.76 -0.04
N ILE A 44 -0.61 -2.91 0.12
CA ILE A 44 0.69 -3.16 -0.51
C ILE A 44 0.60 -4.39 -1.41
N SER A 45 0.77 -4.15 -2.71
CA SER A 45 0.95 -5.20 -3.72
C SER A 45 2.43 -5.34 -4.07
N VAL A 46 2.92 -6.59 -4.13
CA VAL A 46 4.30 -6.89 -4.52
C VAL A 46 4.26 -7.97 -5.59
N SER A 47 4.90 -7.72 -6.73
CA SER A 47 4.92 -8.66 -7.85
C SER A 47 5.62 -9.97 -7.48
N LYS A 48 4.93 -11.10 -7.65
CA LYS A 48 5.52 -12.45 -7.50
C LYS A 48 6.59 -12.72 -8.56
N LYS A 49 6.43 -12.16 -9.77
CA LYS A 49 7.34 -12.35 -10.91
C LYS A 49 8.71 -11.72 -10.66
N LEU A 50 8.73 -10.49 -10.16
CA LEU A 50 9.97 -9.76 -9.88
C LEU A 50 10.64 -10.25 -8.60
N PHE A 51 9.84 -10.62 -7.60
CA PHE A 51 10.33 -11.05 -6.29
C PHE A 51 9.89 -12.48 -6.01
N ALA A 52 10.61 -13.46 -6.59
CA ALA A 52 10.26 -14.89 -6.50
C ALA A 52 10.25 -15.42 -5.06
N LYS A 53 11.24 -15.02 -4.25
CA LYS A 53 11.38 -15.44 -2.85
C LYS A 53 10.32 -14.77 -1.96
N ALA A 54 9.52 -15.58 -1.27
CA ALA A 54 8.48 -15.10 -0.36
C ALA A 54 9.04 -14.25 0.79
N VAL A 55 10.21 -14.63 1.31
CA VAL A 55 10.90 -13.90 2.38
C VAL A 55 11.23 -12.46 1.96
N ILE A 56 11.68 -12.26 0.71
CA ILE A 56 11.99 -10.93 0.17
C ILE A 56 10.71 -10.10 0.05
N ARG A 57 9.62 -10.66 -0.49
CA ARG A 57 8.32 -9.96 -0.56
C ARG A 57 7.83 -9.53 0.81
N ASN A 58 7.97 -10.39 1.82
CA ASN A 58 7.55 -10.11 3.18
C ASN A 58 8.43 -9.05 3.86
N LYS A 59 9.74 -9.04 3.57
CA LYS A 59 10.65 -7.99 4.01
C LYS A 59 10.22 -6.62 3.46
N ILE A 60 10.03 -6.51 2.14
CA ILE A 60 9.58 -5.27 1.48
C ILE A 60 8.25 -4.78 2.09
N LYS A 61 7.27 -5.68 2.23
CA LYS A 61 5.97 -5.33 2.85
C LYS A 61 6.11 -4.86 4.30
N ARG A 62 7.09 -5.36 5.07
CA ARG A 62 7.33 -4.93 6.45
C ARG A 62 8.03 -3.57 6.50
N GLU A 63 9.02 -3.34 5.66
CA GLU A 63 9.72 -2.04 5.58
C GLU A 63 8.75 -0.91 5.22
N VAL A 64 7.91 -1.11 4.20
CA VAL A 64 6.90 -0.12 3.81
C VAL A 64 5.86 0.10 4.92
N ARG A 65 5.43 -0.96 5.63
CA ARG A 65 4.50 -0.80 6.76
C ARG A 65 5.13 -0.02 7.91
N SER A 66 6.38 -0.33 8.24
CA SER A 66 7.10 0.38 9.31
C SER A 66 7.23 1.86 8.99
N PHE A 67 7.56 2.21 7.74
CA PHE A 67 7.61 3.59 7.31
C PHE A 67 6.30 4.33 7.58
N PHE A 68 5.16 3.76 7.20
CA PHE A 68 3.86 4.41 7.42
C PHE A 68 3.40 4.39 8.88
N ASP A 69 3.87 3.46 9.70
CA ASP A 69 3.53 3.41 11.11
C ASP A 69 3.92 4.72 11.80
N ASP A 70 5.12 5.21 11.49
CA ASP A 70 5.66 6.48 12.01
C ASP A 70 4.81 7.71 11.65
N PHE A 71 4.02 7.64 10.56
CA PHE A 71 3.15 8.74 10.11
C PHE A 71 1.67 8.58 10.48
N THR A 72 1.27 7.44 11.03
CA THR A 72 -0.16 7.15 11.33
C THR A 72 -0.54 7.36 12.80
N ASP A 73 0.39 7.80 13.64
CA ASP A 73 0.16 8.16 15.04
C ASP A 73 -0.12 9.66 15.27
N TRP A 74 -0.51 10.39 14.22
CA TRP A 74 -0.99 11.78 14.28
C TRP A 74 -2.52 11.84 14.11
#